data_AF-A0AAF0CAH7-F1
#
_entry.id   AF-A0AAF0CAH7-F1
#
_cell.length_a   1.000
_cell.length_b   1.000
_cell.length_c   1.000
_cell.angle_alpha   90.00
_cell.angle_beta   90.00
_cell.angle_gamma   90.00
#
_symmetry.space_group_name_H-M   'P 1'
#
loop_
_entity.id
_entity.type
_entity.pdbx_description
1 polymer ?
#
loop_
_entity_poly.entity_id
_entity_poly.type
_entity_poly.pdbx_seq_one_letter_code
_entity_poly.pdbx_strand_id
1 'polypeptide(L)'
;MELHFFPGQKLLLALQVNGDNQIEVTGRYEAWSGPSTGGTDPRMPEEPTWPGEYIIAKAQVYLTPSWKLSGIKWGTPLKDMPEKDDVWYRIKPEVWASVKKDHQISRKDIIRLHFELYQVRAVPATWVFNDFGPVVVMWFADHNNNKKLDGDEALSGQFFHTTPENEAQASAGLPVTFKNSHGCIHLDPKDRNHLFSHGFFNPGTPFIIHSYYERYLDKPL
;
A
#
# COMPACT_ATOMS: atom_id res chain seq x y z
N MET A 1 -4.84 -5.59 -20.47
CA MET A 1 -5.26 -5.05 -19.16
C MET A 1 -4.32 -3.94 -18.82
N GLU A 2 -4.81 -2.83 -18.31
CA GLU A 2 -4.03 -1.64 -17.97
C GLU A 2 -4.63 -0.97 -16.74
N LEU A 3 -3.80 -0.24 -16.00
CA LEU A 3 -4.22 0.61 -14.90
C LEU A 3 -3.94 2.07 -15.24
N HIS A 4 -4.91 2.94 -15.02
CA HIS A 4 -4.76 4.39 -15.22
C HIS A 4 -5.12 5.12 -13.95
N PHE A 5 -4.19 5.88 -13.39
CA PHE A 5 -4.40 6.66 -12.18
C PHE A 5 -4.43 8.15 -12.48
N PHE A 6 -5.54 8.79 -12.11
CA PHE A 6 -5.75 10.23 -12.21
C PHE A 6 -5.68 10.84 -10.81
N PRO A 7 -4.48 11.26 -10.35
CA PRO A 7 -4.29 11.71 -8.97
C PRO A 7 -5.14 12.92 -8.60
N GLY A 8 -5.37 13.84 -9.55
CA GLY A 8 -6.24 15.01 -9.35
C GLY A 8 -7.73 14.68 -9.12
N GLN A 9 -8.17 13.49 -9.53
CA GLN A 9 -9.53 12.99 -9.32
C GLN A 9 -9.62 11.89 -8.26
N LYS A 10 -8.47 11.46 -7.71
CA LYS A 10 -8.39 10.30 -6.79
C LYS A 10 -9.02 9.05 -7.38
N LEU A 11 -8.79 8.85 -8.67
CA LEU A 11 -9.47 7.84 -9.48
C LEU A 11 -8.45 6.89 -10.09
N LEU A 12 -8.57 5.61 -9.75
CA LEU A 12 -7.89 4.52 -10.42
C LEU A 12 -8.88 3.80 -11.33
N LEU A 13 -8.57 3.72 -12.62
CA LEU A 13 -9.30 2.95 -13.60
C LEU A 13 -8.59 1.63 -13.87
N ALA A 14 -9.37 0.56 -13.92
CA ALA A 14 -8.93 -0.73 -14.42
C ALA A 14 -9.54 -0.94 -15.80
N LEU A 15 -8.66 -1.12 -16.79
CA LEU A 15 -9.03 -1.17 -18.19
C LEU A 15 -8.72 -2.55 -18.79
N GLN A 16 -9.64 -3.09 -19.57
CA GLN A 16 -9.41 -4.27 -20.38
C GLN A 16 -9.27 -3.88 -21.84
N VAL A 17 -8.20 -4.39 -22.48
CA VAL A 17 -7.92 -4.17 -23.89
C VAL A 17 -8.32 -5.44 -24.62
N ASN A 18 -9.34 -5.33 -25.47
CA ASN A 18 -9.88 -6.43 -26.25
C ASN A 18 -9.19 -6.52 -27.62
N GLY A 19 -9.43 -7.60 -28.38
CA GLY A 19 -8.70 -7.95 -29.60
C GLY A 19 -8.66 -6.90 -30.72
N ASP A 20 -9.60 -5.94 -30.71
CA ASP A 20 -9.68 -4.83 -31.67
C ASP A 20 -9.07 -3.51 -31.12
N ASN A 21 -8.20 -3.59 -30.09
CA ASN A 21 -7.73 -2.44 -29.31
C ASN A 21 -8.86 -1.61 -28.67
N GLN A 22 -10.05 -2.19 -28.54
CA GLN A 22 -11.13 -1.56 -27.78
C GLN A 22 -10.78 -1.59 -26.30
N ILE A 23 -10.84 -0.41 -25.69
CA ILE A 23 -10.58 -0.21 -24.27
C ILE A 23 -11.92 -0.17 -23.54
N GLU A 24 -12.11 -1.08 -22.61
CA GLU A 24 -13.28 -1.15 -21.74
C GLU A 24 -12.87 -0.81 -20.30
N VAL A 25 -13.61 0.10 -19.66
CA VAL A 25 -13.44 0.38 -18.23
C VAL A 25 -14.15 -0.70 -17.43
N THR A 26 -13.41 -1.64 -16.87
CA THR A 26 -13.94 -2.76 -16.08
C THR A 26 -14.01 -2.46 -14.58
N GLY A 27 -13.39 -1.36 -14.13
CA GLY A 27 -13.44 -0.95 -12.73
C GLY A 27 -13.05 0.50 -12.51
N ARG A 28 -13.66 1.10 -11.47
CA ARG A 28 -13.38 2.46 -10.99
C ARG A 28 -13.20 2.38 -9.48
N TYR A 29 -12.06 2.85 -9.00
CA TYR A 29 -11.69 2.75 -7.60
C TYR A 29 -11.25 4.11 -7.09
N GLU A 30 -11.64 4.42 -5.86
CA GLU A 30 -11.09 5.57 -5.16
C GLU A 30 -9.66 5.22 -4.73
N ALA A 31 -8.71 6.09 -5.07
CA ALA A 31 -7.30 5.90 -4.77
C ALA A 31 -6.66 7.24 -4.43
N TRP A 32 -5.97 7.31 -3.31
CA TRP A 32 -5.38 8.56 -2.82
C TRP A 32 -3.87 8.49 -2.87
N SER A 33 -3.24 9.59 -3.26
CA SER A 33 -1.81 9.63 -3.43
C SER A 33 -1.20 10.86 -2.77
N GLY A 34 0.06 11.18 -3.08
CA GLY A 34 0.66 12.41 -2.59
C GLY A 34 -0.09 13.67 -3.04
N PRO A 35 0.07 14.80 -2.36
CA PRO A 35 -0.51 16.08 -2.80
C PRO A 35 0.21 16.63 -4.03
N SER A 36 -0.47 17.45 -4.84
CA SER A 36 0.11 18.06 -6.04
C SER A 36 1.22 19.09 -5.77
N THR A 37 1.22 19.72 -4.60
CA THR A 37 2.13 20.83 -4.25
C THR A 37 3.14 20.48 -3.15
N GLY A 38 3.30 19.19 -2.83
CA GLY A 38 4.05 18.76 -1.67
C GLY A 38 3.36 19.12 -0.35
N GLY A 39 3.70 18.39 0.72
CA GLY A 39 3.11 18.55 2.05
C GLY A 39 4.00 19.30 3.03
N THR A 40 3.42 19.60 4.19
CA THR A 40 4.10 20.32 5.29
C THR A 40 4.59 19.39 6.40
N ASP A 41 4.61 18.08 6.18
CA ASP A 41 5.10 17.13 7.19
C ASP A 41 6.58 17.43 7.49
N PRO A 42 6.91 17.78 8.74
CA PRO A 42 8.26 18.22 9.12
C PRO A 42 9.28 17.07 9.18
N ARG A 43 8.83 15.81 9.19
CA ARG A 43 9.69 14.62 9.26
C ARG A 43 10.01 14.05 7.88
N MET A 44 8.99 13.98 7.03
CA MET A 44 9.12 13.57 5.63
C MET A 44 8.07 14.36 4.85
N PRO A 45 8.45 15.39 4.10
CA PRO A 45 7.48 16.15 3.32
C PRO A 45 6.72 15.21 2.39
N GLU A 46 5.40 15.34 2.36
CA GLU A 46 4.60 14.62 1.37
C GLU A 46 5.07 15.09 -0.01
N GLU A 47 5.24 14.18 -0.95
CA GLU A 47 5.65 14.51 -2.31
C GLU A 47 4.57 14.08 -3.31
N PRO A 48 4.45 14.75 -4.47
CA PRO A 48 3.56 14.31 -5.52
C PRO A 48 3.91 12.89 -5.99
N THR A 49 2.88 12.12 -6.30
CA THR A 49 3.04 10.85 -7.02
C THR A 49 3.46 11.16 -8.45
N TRP A 50 4.49 10.48 -8.94
CA TRP A 50 5.14 10.87 -10.20
C TRP A 50 4.31 10.45 -11.41
N PRO A 51 3.91 11.38 -12.29
CA PRO A 51 3.29 11.02 -13.56
C PRO A 51 4.28 10.28 -14.47
N GLY A 52 3.75 9.34 -15.26
CA GLY A 52 4.56 8.55 -16.18
C GLY A 52 3.89 7.26 -16.60
N GLU A 53 4.57 6.55 -17.49
CA GLU A 53 4.21 5.20 -17.92
C GLU A 53 5.13 4.20 -17.22
N TYR A 54 4.51 3.21 -16.59
CA TYR A 54 5.18 2.22 -15.75
C TYR A 54 4.66 0.82 -16.05
N ILE A 55 5.40 -0.17 -15.58
CA ILE A 55 5.01 -1.58 -15.63
C ILE A 55 4.94 -2.12 -14.20
N ILE A 56 3.85 -2.80 -13.85
CA ILE A 56 3.76 -3.54 -12.58
C ILE A 56 4.86 -4.61 -12.58
N ALA A 57 5.76 -4.56 -11.60
CA ALA A 57 6.85 -5.52 -11.45
C ALA A 57 6.42 -6.74 -10.65
N LYS A 58 5.90 -6.49 -9.44
CA LYS A 58 5.59 -7.55 -8.47
C LYS A 58 4.78 -7.02 -7.30
N ALA A 59 4.14 -7.94 -6.58
CA ALA A 59 3.56 -7.70 -5.27
C ALA A 59 4.36 -8.45 -4.20
N GLN A 60 4.70 -7.77 -3.10
CA GLN A 60 5.46 -8.39 -2.00
C GLN A 60 5.18 -7.69 -0.67
N VAL A 61 5.59 -8.33 0.42
CA VAL A 61 5.66 -7.65 1.73
C VAL A 61 6.79 -6.64 1.68
N TYR A 62 6.54 -5.43 2.16
CA TYR A 62 7.56 -4.40 2.32
C TYR A 62 7.92 -4.24 3.79
N LEU A 63 9.23 -4.25 4.07
CA LEU A 63 9.79 -4.02 5.39
C LEU A 63 10.86 -2.94 5.26
N THR A 64 10.86 -1.98 6.18
CA THR A 64 11.84 -0.89 6.18
C THR A 64 12.18 -0.47 7.60
N PRO A 65 13.45 -0.14 7.89
CA PRO A 65 13.84 0.45 9.17
C PRO A 65 13.40 1.91 9.31
N SER A 66 13.06 2.60 8.21
CA SER A 66 12.68 4.02 8.22
C SER A 66 11.36 4.27 8.94
N TRP A 67 10.45 3.29 8.92
CA TRP A 67 9.16 3.34 9.59
C TRP A 67 9.11 2.28 10.69
N LYS A 68 9.07 2.74 11.95
CA LYS A 68 9.27 1.89 13.14
C LYS A 68 8.31 0.69 13.20
N LEU A 69 7.07 0.86 12.75
CA LEU A 69 6.04 -0.20 12.77
C LEU A 69 6.14 -1.16 11.57
N SER A 70 6.93 -0.79 10.56
CA SER A 70 7.12 -1.53 9.31
C SER A 70 8.32 -2.47 9.31
N GLY A 71 8.92 -2.73 10.48
CA GLY A 71 9.98 -3.72 10.65
C GLY A 71 9.47 -5.17 10.80
N ILE A 72 8.17 -5.36 11.06
CA ILE A 72 7.54 -6.67 11.23
C ILE A 72 6.49 -6.86 10.13
N LYS A 73 6.48 -8.05 9.52
CA LYS A 73 5.50 -8.40 8.49
C LYS A 73 4.09 -8.42 9.07
N TRP A 74 3.12 -7.85 8.34
CA TRP A 74 1.71 -7.96 8.67
C TRP A 74 1.27 -9.43 8.83
N GLY A 75 0.43 -9.73 9.82
CA GLY A 75 -0.04 -11.07 10.12
C GLY A 75 0.97 -11.94 10.87
N THR A 76 2.16 -11.42 11.21
CA THR A 76 3.13 -12.15 12.04
C THR A 76 2.52 -12.47 13.40
N PRO A 77 2.47 -13.74 13.85
CA PRO A 77 1.92 -14.08 15.15
C PRO A 77 2.64 -13.38 16.30
N LEU A 78 1.86 -12.92 17.27
CA LEU A 78 2.33 -12.27 18.48
C LEU A 78 2.03 -13.12 19.71
N LYS A 79 2.87 -12.96 20.73
CA LYS A 79 2.71 -13.55 22.05
C LYS A 79 2.85 -12.47 23.10
N ASP A 80 1.80 -12.25 23.88
CA ASP A 80 1.84 -11.32 25.00
C ASP A 80 2.72 -11.89 26.13
N MET A 81 3.66 -11.09 26.64
CA MET A 81 4.62 -11.48 27.68
C MET A 81 4.58 -10.48 28.85
N PRO A 82 3.48 -10.43 29.62
CA PRO A 82 3.27 -9.40 30.64
C PRO A 82 4.32 -9.42 31.76
N GLU A 83 4.79 -10.61 32.17
CA GLU A 83 5.85 -10.76 33.18
C GLU A 83 7.19 -10.14 32.75
N LYS A 84 7.38 -9.93 31.45
CA LYS A 84 8.58 -9.31 30.86
C LYS A 84 8.33 -7.86 30.42
N ASP A 85 7.11 -7.35 30.63
CA ASP A 85 6.65 -6.08 30.06
C ASP A 85 6.99 -5.96 28.56
N ASP A 86 6.64 -7.01 27.81
CA ASP A 86 7.05 -7.16 26.40
C ASP A 86 5.96 -7.87 25.57
N VAL A 87 6.11 -7.79 24.25
CA VAL A 87 5.39 -8.60 23.27
C VAL A 87 6.42 -9.29 22.41
N TRP A 88 6.25 -10.58 22.18
CA TRP A 88 7.12 -11.33 21.30
C TRP A 88 6.47 -11.56 19.94
N TYR A 89 7.27 -11.57 18.88
CA TYR A 89 6.84 -11.85 17.52
C TYR A 89 7.55 -13.08 16.97
N ARG A 90 6.84 -13.86 16.15
CA ARG A 90 7.36 -15.13 15.63
C ARG A 90 8.25 -14.90 14.40
N ILE A 91 9.53 -15.27 14.49
CA ILE A 91 10.49 -15.20 13.37
C ILE A 91 10.50 -16.52 12.58
N LYS A 92 10.41 -17.66 13.27
CA LYS A 92 10.31 -19.03 12.72
C LYS A 92 9.31 -19.83 13.55
N PRO A 93 8.80 -21.00 13.10
CA PRO A 93 7.74 -21.73 13.80
C PRO A 93 7.91 -21.83 15.32
N GLU A 94 9.14 -22.10 15.78
CA GLU A 94 9.49 -22.24 17.21
C GLU A 94 10.35 -21.10 17.77
N VAL A 95 10.64 -20.06 16.97
CA VAL A 95 11.54 -18.98 17.36
C VAL A 95 10.78 -17.68 17.51
N TRP A 96 10.81 -17.15 18.73
CA TRP A 96 10.20 -15.89 19.13
C TRP A 96 11.28 -14.87 19.47
N ALA A 97 11.04 -13.61 19.14
CA ALA A 97 11.93 -12.50 19.46
C ALA A 97 11.17 -11.33 20.07
N SER A 98 11.89 -10.39 20.65
CA SER A 98 11.34 -9.32 21.49
C SER A 98 11.04 -8.09 20.66
N VAL A 99 9.77 -7.68 20.59
CA VAL A 99 9.40 -6.43 19.91
C VAL A 99 10.03 -5.23 20.62
N LYS A 100 10.07 -5.23 21.96
CA LYS A 100 10.68 -4.16 22.74
C LYS A 100 12.19 -4.03 22.50
N LYS A 101 12.92 -5.14 22.44
CA LYS A 101 14.37 -5.12 22.20
C LYS A 101 14.69 -4.76 20.74
N ASP A 102 14.01 -5.39 19.79
CA ASP A 102 14.42 -5.37 18.40
C ASP A 102 13.85 -4.16 17.64
N HIS A 103 12.65 -3.70 18.03
CA HIS A 103 11.95 -2.58 17.38
C HIS A 103 11.73 -1.39 18.31
N GLN A 104 12.11 -1.47 19.59
CA GLN A 104 11.95 -0.40 20.58
C GLN A 104 10.49 0.04 20.79
N ILE A 105 9.53 -0.88 20.61
CA ILE A 105 8.10 -0.61 20.82
C ILE A 105 7.67 -1.33 22.10
N SER A 106 7.14 -0.57 23.06
CA SER A 106 6.72 -1.16 24.35
C SER A 106 5.41 -1.95 24.22
N ARG A 107 5.17 -2.89 25.15
CA ARG A 107 3.88 -3.57 25.28
C ARG A 107 2.71 -2.58 25.41
N LYS A 108 2.91 -1.50 26.18
CA LYS A 108 1.92 -0.44 26.36
C LYS A 108 1.61 0.28 25.04
N ASP A 109 2.62 0.54 24.22
CA ASP A 109 2.43 1.16 22.90
C ASP A 109 1.64 0.24 21.97
N ILE A 110 1.93 -1.06 21.96
CA ILE A 110 1.18 -2.04 21.15
C ILE A 110 -0.30 -2.06 21.54
N ILE A 111 -0.60 -2.10 22.85
CA ILE A 111 -1.98 -2.07 23.34
C ILE A 111 -2.67 -0.74 22.98
N ARG A 112 -1.94 0.39 23.07
CA ARG A 112 -2.46 1.70 22.68
C ARG A 112 -2.79 1.74 21.19
N LEU A 113 -1.86 1.35 20.32
CA LEU A 113 -2.06 1.32 18.87
C LEU A 113 -3.21 0.40 18.48
N HIS A 114 -3.31 -0.77 19.11
CA HIS A 114 -4.42 -1.70 18.87
C HIS A 114 -5.77 -1.10 19.30
N PHE A 115 -5.80 -0.37 20.41
CA PHE A 115 -7.00 0.35 20.83
C PHE A 115 -7.35 1.48 19.87
N GLU A 116 -6.37 2.25 19.39
CA GLU A 116 -6.61 3.33 18.41
C GLU A 116 -7.22 2.80 17.11
N LEU A 117 -6.70 1.68 16.60
CA LEU A 117 -7.15 1.09 15.33
C LEU A 117 -8.43 0.24 15.46
N TYR A 118 -8.51 -0.64 16.46
CA TYR A 118 -9.54 -1.67 16.58
C TYR A 118 -10.45 -1.51 17.80
N GLN A 119 -10.24 -0.47 18.63
CA GLN A 119 -10.99 -0.23 19.88
C GLN A 119 -10.89 -1.37 20.91
N VAL A 120 -9.82 -2.18 20.83
CA VAL A 120 -9.55 -3.31 21.74
C VAL A 120 -8.31 -3.03 22.59
N ARG A 121 -8.47 -3.05 23.92
CA ARG A 121 -7.37 -2.84 24.89
C ARG A 121 -6.62 -4.14 25.22
N ALA A 122 -6.02 -4.77 24.22
CA ALA A 122 -5.21 -5.97 24.38
C ALA A 122 -4.08 -6.02 23.35
N VAL A 123 -3.12 -6.93 23.51
CA VAL A 123 -2.15 -7.25 22.46
C VAL A 123 -2.90 -8.02 21.36
N PRO A 124 -2.79 -7.63 20.07
CA PRO A 124 -3.43 -8.38 18.99
C PRO A 124 -2.77 -9.76 18.82
N ALA A 125 -3.51 -10.73 18.27
CA ALA A 125 -2.96 -12.07 18.00
C ALA A 125 -1.86 -12.06 16.92
N THR A 126 -1.89 -11.07 16.04
CA THR A 126 -0.92 -10.90 14.95
C THR A 126 -0.52 -9.43 14.80
N TRP A 127 0.63 -9.18 14.19
CA TRP A 127 1.09 -7.84 13.86
C TRP A 127 0.19 -7.20 12.80
N VAL A 128 -0.40 -6.04 13.10
CA VAL A 128 -1.35 -5.31 12.24
C VAL A 128 -0.98 -3.83 12.09
N PHE A 129 0.29 -3.52 12.29
CA PHE A 129 0.77 -2.13 12.38
C PHE A 129 1.75 -1.75 11.27
N ASN A 130 2.03 -2.63 10.31
CA ASN A 130 2.93 -2.30 9.20
C ASN A 130 2.28 -1.21 8.35
N ASP A 131 2.96 -0.07 8.20
CA ASP A 131 2.45 1.14 7.54
C ASP A 131 2.15 0.90 6.04
N PHE A 132 2.73 -0.16 5.47
CA PHE A 132 2.54 -0.59 4.09
C PHE A 132 1.53 -1.73 3.94
N GLY A 133 0.77 -2.01 5.01
CA GLY A 133 -0.28 -3.02 5.01
C GLY A 133 0.26 -4.45 4.84
N PRO A 134 -0.58 -5.39 4.37
CA PRO A 134 -0.18 -6.77 4.15
C PRO A 134 0.67 -7.00 2.90
N VAL A 135 0.58 -6.11 1.91
CA VAL A 135 1.26 -6.23 0.62
C VAL A 135 1.37 -4.86 -0.04
N VAL A 136 2.51 -4.64 -0.71
CA VAL A 136 2.69 -3.53 -1.63
C VAL A 136 2.75 -4.05 -3.07
N VAL A 137 2.27 -3.25 -4.01
CA VAL A 137 2.47 -3.47 -5.45
C VAL A 137 3.50 -2.47 -5.95
N MET A 138 4.56 -3.00 -6.54
CA MET A 138 5.71 -2.23 -7.02
C MET A 138 5.70 -2.17 -8.54
N TRP A 139 6.20 -1.06 -9.08
CA TRP A 139 6.35 -0.83 -10.52
C TRP A 139 7.71 -0.22 -10.85
N PHE A 140 8.04 -0.16 -12.13
CA PHE A 140 9.26 0.44 -12.67
C PHE A 140 8.95 1.14 -13.99
N ALA A 141 9.80 2.08 -14.38
CA ALA A 141 9.75 2.67 -15.72
C ALA A 141 10.47 1.72 -16.69
N ASP A 142 9.80 1.36 -17.78
CA ASP A 142 10.33 0.47 -18.81
C ASP A 142 10.97 1.30 -19.93
N HIS A 143 12.30 1.39 -19.91
CA HIS A 143 13.06 2.26 -20.81
C HIS A 143 13.32 1.61 -22.18
N ASN A 144 13.29 0.29 -22.26
CA ASN A 144 13.57 -0.47 -23.47
C ASN A 144 12.31 -1.14 -24.08
N ASN A 145 11.15 -0.92 -23.47
CA ASN A 145 9.82 -1.40 -23.87
C ASN A 145 9.71 -2.93 -23.93
N ASN A 146 10.46 -3.65 -23.08
CA ASN A 146 10.46 -5.12 -23.04
C ASN A 146 9.58 -5.70 -21.91
N LYS A 147 8.99 -4.83 -21.08
CA LYS A 147 8.11 -5.13 -19.94
C LYS A 147 8.75 -5.98 -18.85
N LYS A 148 10.08 -5.94 -18.74
CA LYS A 148 10.86 -6.68 -17.73
C LYS A 148 11.80 -5.71 -17.06
N LEU A 149 11.88 -5.80 -15.75
CA LEU A 149 12.83 -5.04 -14.95
C LEU A 149 14.25 -5.56 -15.23
N ASP A 150 14.98 -4.88 -16.12
CA ASP A 150 16.37 -5.22 -16.48
C ASP A 150 17.23 -4.00 -16.87
N GLY A 151 18.50 -4.24 -17.20
CA GLY A 151 19.43 -3.17 -17.55
C GLY A 151 19.69 -2.19 -16.41
N ASP A 152 19.42 -0.91 -16.66
CA ASP A 152 19.56 0.22 -15.72
C ASP A 152 18.24 0.63 -15.04
N GLU A 153 17.17 -0.13 -15.24
CA GLU A 153 15.87 0.13 -14.64
C GLU A 153 15.84 -0.23 -13.16
N ALA A 154 15.00 0.48 -12.40
CA ALA A 154 14.85 0.29 -10.96
C ALA A 154 13.38 0.33 -10.54
N LEU A 155 13.07 -0.37 -9.45
CA LEU A 155 11.77 -0.26 -8.81
C LEU A 155 11.56 1.17 -8.29
N SER A 156 10.37 1.69 -8.53
CA SER A 156 9.90 2.94 -7.93
C SER A 156 9.94 2.86 -6.41
N GLY A 157 10.23 3.99 -5.77
CA GLY A 157 10.06 4.17 -4.32
C GLY A 157 8.60 4.37 -3.89
N GLN A 158 7.69 4.54 -4.85
CA GLN A 158 6.25 4.69 -4.66
C GLN A 158 5.53 3.36 -4.94
N PHE A 159 4.53 3.02 -4.13
CA PHE A 159 3.84 1.73 -4.20
C PHE A 159 2.31 1.89 -4.13
N PHE A 160 1.56 0.88 -4.59
CA PHE A 160 0.18 0.72 -4.17
C PHE A 160 0.18 -0.05 -2.87
N HIS A 161 -0.55 0.43 -1.86
CA HIS A 161 -0.75 -0.32 -0.63
C HIS A 161 -1.99 0.15 0.14
N THR A 162 -2.28 -0.51 1.24
CA THR A 162 -3.26 -0.06 2.24
C THR A 162 -2.52 0.42 3.49
N THR A 163 -3.18 1.20 4.34
CA THR A 163 -2.63 1.59 5.65
C THR A 163 -3.23 0.74 6.77
N PRO A 164 -2.60 0.69 7.96
CA PRO A 164 -3.17 0.03 9.13
C PRO A 164 -4.60 0.47 9.49
N GLU A 165 -4.88 1.76 9.37
CA GLU A 165 -6.21 2.34 9.61
C GLU A 165 -7.24 1.81 8.62
N ASN A 166 -6.89 1.75 7.32
CA ASN A 166 -7.82 1.29 6.30
C ASN A 166 -8.13 -0.20 6.45
N GLU A 167 -7.12 -1.02 6.78
CA GLU A 167 -7.32 -2.44 7.10
C GLU A 167 -8.22 -2.63 8.34
N ALA A 168 -8.00 -1.83 9.39
CA ALA A 168 -8.82 -1.88 10.60
C ALA A 168 -10.28 -1.50 10.30
N GLN A 169 -10.50 -0.40 9.56
CA GLN A 169 -11.83 0.04 9.12
C GLN A 169 -12.55 -1.05 8.32
N ALA A 170 -11.87 -1.62 7.31
CA ALA A 170 -12.43 -2.67 6.49
C ALA A 170 -12.79 -3.93 7.31
N SER A 171 -11.93 -4.33 8.25
CA SER A 171 -12.18 -5.47 9.14
C SER A 171 -13.38 -5.29 10.06
N ALA A 172 -13.66 -4.04 10.46
CA ALA A 172 -14.80 -3.66 11.29
C ALA A 172 -16.07 -3.36 10.46
N GLY A 173 -16.01 -3.47 9.12
CA GLY A 173 -17.11 -3.10 8.24
C GLY A 173 -17.43 -1.60 8.22
N LEU A 174 -16.47 -0.76 8.61
CA LEU A 174 -16.61 0.70 8.62
C LEU A 174 -16.20 1.29 7.26
N PRO A 175 -16.73 2.49 6.89
CA PRO A 175 -16.25 3.22 5.73
C PRO A 175 -14.75 3.52 5.84
N VAL A 176 -14.03 3.29 4.74
CA VAL A 176 -12.61 3.62 4.63
C VAL A 176 -12.46 5.13 4.47
N THR A 177 -11.54 5.72 5.23
CA THR A 177 -11.20 7.14 5.12
C THR A 177 -9.76 7.29 4.68
N PHE A 178 -9.51 8.09 3.65
CA PHE A 178 -8.18 8.29 3.11
C PHE A 178 -7.50 9.56 3.63
N LYS A 179 -6.17 9.52 3.59
CA LYS A 179 -5.28 10.66 3.76
C LYS A 179 -4.28 10.64 2.62
N ASN A 180 -3.76 11.81 2.28
CA ASN A 180 -2.66 11.91 1.32
C ASN A 180 -1.45 11.14 1.86
N SER A 181 -0.66 10.60 0.94
CA SER A 181 0.54 9.82 1.23
C SER A 181 1.80 10.65 0.99
N HIS A 182 2.96 10.04 1.23
CA HIS A 182 4.27 10.54 0.80
C HIS A 182 4.63 10.05 -0.62
N GLY A 183 3.67 10.04 -1.54
CA GLY A 183 3.85 9.66 -2.95
C GLY A 183 3.32 8.27 -3.31
N CYS A 184 3.14 7.36 -2.35
CA CYS A 184 2.47 6.07 -2.58
C CYS A 184 0.98 6.23 -2.95
N ILE A 185 0.34 5.19 -3.47
CA ILE A 185 -1.09 5.20 -3.79
C ILE A 185 -1.82 4.28 -2.81
N HIS A 186 -2.65 4.88 -1.95
CA HIS A 186 -3.49 4.19 -0.99
C HIS A 186 -4.80 3.73 -1.64
N LEU A 187 -5.18 2.49 -1.36
CA LEU A 187 -6.40 1.85 -1.86
C LEU A 187 -7.31 1.40 -0.72
N ASP A 188 -8.60 1.23 -1.00
CA ASP A 188 -9.49 0.46 -0.11
C ASP A 188 -9.03 -1.02 -0.12
N PRO A 189 -8.94 -1.70 1.04
CA PRO A 189 -8.56 -3.12 1.08
C PRO A 189 -9.42 -4.04 0.21
N LYS A 190 -10.72 -3.76 0.06
CA LYS A 190 -11.63 -4.52 -0.81
C LYS A 190 -11.29 -4.29 -2.28
N ASP A 191 -11.04 -3.06 -2.68
CA ASP A 191 -10.69 -2.69 -4.05
C ASP A 191 -9.33 -3.28 -4.44
N ARG A 192 -8.33 -3.21 -3.55
CA ARG A 192 -7.05 -3.88 -3.74
C ARG A 192 -7.23 -5.38 -3.96
N ASN A 193 -8.04 -6.04 -3.14
CA ASN A 193 -8.28 -7.48 -3.28
C ASN A 193 -9.00 -7.81 -4.60
N HIS A 194 -9.94 -6.96 -5.01
CA HIS A 194 -10.63 -7.09 -6.29
C HIS A 194 -9.65 -6.97 -7.47
N LEU A 195 -8.78 -5.95 -7.46
CA LEU A 195 -7.73 -5.76 -8.46
C LEU A 195 -6.75 -6.93 -8.53
N PHE A 196 -6.34 -7.49 -7.39
CA PHE A 196 -5.54 -8.73 -7.35
C PHE A 196 -6.27 -9.91 -7.98
N SER A 197 -7.53 -10.14 -7.61
CA SER A 197 -8.31 -11.29 -8.10
C SER A 197 -8.56 -11.26 -9.62
N HIS A 198 -8.55 -10.07 -10.22
CA HIS A 198 -8.70 -9.88 -11.67
C HIS A 198 -7.36 -9.71 -12.41
N GLY A 199 -6.23 -9.85 -11.71
CA GLY A 199 -4.90 -9.87 -12.34
C GLY A 199 -4.34 -8.50 -12.73
N PHE A 200 -4.94 -7.38 -12.32
CA PHE A 200 -4.43 -6.03 -12.59
C PHE A 200 -3.09 -5.73 -11.92
N PHE A 201 -2.74 -6.48 -10.87
CA PHE A 201 -1.44 -6.39 -10.19
C PHE A 201 -0.46 -7.51 -10.59
N ASN A 202 -0.73 -8.21 -11.69
CA ASN A 202 0.23 -9.19 -12.22
C ASN A 202 1.44 -8.49 -12.87
N PRO A 203 2.64 -9.07 -12.77
CA PRO A 203 3.82 -8.57 -13.46
C PRO A 203 3.57 -8.38 -14.96
N GLY A 204 4.06 -7.26 -15.52
CA GLY A 204 3.90 -6.92 -16.93
C GLY A 204 2.63 -6.12 -17.26
N THR A 205 1.76 -5.86 -16.29
CA THR A 205 0.57 -5.00 -16.48
C THR A 205 1.01 -3.54 -16.64
N PRO A 206 0.65 -2.86 -17.74
CA PRO A 206 0.89 -1.43 -17.89
C PRO A 206 0.15 -0.62 -16.83
N PHE A 207 0.83 0.39 -16.30
CA PHE A 207 0.34 1.29 -15.29
C PHE A 207 0.72 2.73 -15.64
N ILE A 208 -0.29 3.56 -15.90
CA ILE A 208 -0.13 4.94 -16.32
C ILE A 208 -0.58 5.84 -15.18
N ILE A 209 0.32 6.72 -14.73
CA ILE A 209 0.01 7.80 -13.80
C ILE A 209 -0.11 9.08 -14.61
N HIS A 210 -1.31 9.62 -14.65
CA HIS A 210 -1.60 10.87 -15.34
C HIS A 210 -1.13 12.08 -14.52
N SER A 211 -1.00 13.22 -15.18
CA SER A 211 -0.70 14.47 -14.46
C SER A 211 -1.85 14.87 -13.52
N TYR A 212 -1.56 15.61 -12.45
CA TYR A 212 -2.58 16.08 -11.49
C TYR A 212 -3.67 16.96 -12.10
N TYR A 213 -3.41 17.56 -13.26
CA TYR A 213 -4.35 18.45 -13.95
C TYR A 213 -5.11 17.73 -15.07
N GLU A 214 -4.67 16.53 -15.44
CA GLU A 214 -5.39 15.71 -16.39
C GLU A 214 -6.61 15.08 -15.72
N ARG A 215 -7.69 14.99 -16.50
CA ARG A 215 -8.96 14.47 -16.01
C ARG A 215 -9.47 13.43 -16.98
N TYR A 216 -9.90 12.31 -16.43
CA TYR A 216 -10.75 11.38 -17.13
C TYR A 216 -12.13 12.01 -17.36
N LEU A 217 -12.55 12.07 -18.62
CA LEU A 217 -13.86 12.52 -19.06
C LEU A 217 -14.60 11.31 -19.63
N ASP A 218 -15.72 10.93 -19.00
CA ASP A 218 -16.53 9.76 -19.40
C ASP A 218 -17.10 9.83 -20.82
N LYS A 219 -17.06 11.02 -21.42
CA LYS A 219 -17.40 11.29 -22.81
C LYS A 219 -16.43 12.33 -23.35
N PRO A 220 -16.05 12.28 -24.64
CA PRO A 220 -15.38 13.40 -25.26
C PRO A 220 -16.30 14.63 -25.19
N LEU A 221 -15.71 15.81 -24.95
CA LEU A 221 -16.39 17.10 -24.99
C LEU A 221 -17.03 17.35 -26.37
#